data_AF-A0A962M3W0-F1
#
_entry.id   AF-A0A962M3W0-F1
#
_cell.length_a   1.000
_cell.length_b   1.000
_cell.length_c   1.000
_cell.angle_alpha   90.00
_cell.angle_beta   90.00
_cell.angle_gamma   90.00
#
_symmetry.space_group_name_H-M   'P 1'
#
loop_
_entity.id
_entity.type
_entity.pdbx_description
1 polymer ?
#
loop_
_entity_poly.entity_id
_entity_poly.type
_entity_poly.pdbx_seq_one_letter_code
_entity_poly.pdbx_strand_id
1 'polypeptide(L)'
;MPSGEVVLSDVDRLKALQSEYRRKAALYRDNHPDVVRLAREIKALETELGVQADVDDLREQLQEAQRHLAELQGRYKDSHHEVVASQRLVAQLQESIRVAGASKSKAPNNAPQPDNPAYILLDTQLNATNSEIRSLEGKLVELRDKISHYEGLIQRAPDVEKDYQALLRDYANATAKYQDIKAKQREAAVSKNLEQEQKGERFTLIEPPALPLDPVSPNRPAILFLGFVLAAGAGLGFALVKEAMDGSVHGVRELTAVMGAAPLVAIPYIENAQDIQQHRRAWQISMAAGLTAGALFLFYLHFFYKPLDVLYFVIVNKLGLN
;
A
#
# COMPACT_ATOMS: atom_id res chain seq x y z
N MET A 1 -18.50 87.10 53.51
CA MET A 1 -17.53 86.62 52.51
C MET A 1 -16.67 85.56 53.18
N PRO A 2 -16.52 84.36 52.61
CA PRO A 2 -15.66 83.33 53.21
C PRO A 2 -14.20 83.77 53.02
N SER A 3 -13.44 83.83 54.12
CA SER A 3 -12.01 84.13 54.10
C SER A 3 -11.27 82.99 53.41
N GLY A 4 -10.77 83.24 52.20
CA GLY A 4 -9.94 82.31 51.44
C GLY A 4 -8.53 82.21 52.01
N GLU A 5 -8.40 81.79 53.26
CA GLU A 5 -7.12 81.24 53.73
C GLU A 5 -6.92 79.91 53.03
N VAL A 6 -5.93 79.88 52.15
CA VAL A 6 -5.40 78.63 51.60
C VAL A 6 -4.86 77.86 52.79
N VAL A 7 -5.62 76.88 53.26
CA VAL A 7 -5.15 75.90 54.23
C VAL A 7 -4.03 75.14 53.53
N LEU A 8 -2.79 75.58 53.73
CA LEU A 8 -1.61 74.88 53.24
C LEU A 8 -1.68 73.45 53.78
N SER A 9 -1.43 72.47 52.91
CA SER A 9 -1.34 71.08 53.35
C SER A 9 -0.29 70.96 54.44
N ASP A 10 -0.47 70.05 55.39
CA ASP A 10 0.45 69.89 56.51
C ASP A 10 1.91 69.69 56.04
N VAL A 11 2.09 69.10 54.85
CA VAL A 11 3.38 68.93 54.16
C VAL A 11 3.96 70.25 53.64
N ASP A 12 3.14 71.12 53.05
CA ASP A 12 3.59 72.44 52.58
C ASP A 12 3.89 73.38 53.73
N ARG A 13 3.13 73.25 54.84
CA ARG A 13 3.40 73.95 56.09
C ARG A 13 4.75 73.53 56.68
N LEU A 14 5.05 72.22 56.72
CA LEU A 14 6.35 71.71 57.16
C LEU A 14 7.51 72.29 56.32
N LYS A 15 7.38 72.32 54.99
CA LYS A 15 8.42 72.88 54.09
C LYS A 15 8.63 74.38 54.31
N ALA A 16 7.55 75.14 54.52
CA ALA A 16 7.63 76.56 54.82
C ALA A 16 8.36 76.81 56.15
N LEU A 17 8.02 76.05 57.20
CA LEU A 17 8.70 76.13 58.51
C LEU A 17 10.18 75.71 58.42
N GLN A 18 10.53 74.65 57.68
CA GLN A 18 11.92 74.23 57.48
C GLN A 18 12.75 75.28 56.70
N SER A 19 12.14 75.95 55.72
CA SER A 19 12.78 77.07 55.02
C SER A 19 13.01 78.26 55.96
N GLU A 20 12.00 78.60 56.77
CA GLU A 20 12.10 79.70 57.74
C GLU A 20 13.12 79.40 58.85
N TYR A 21 13.17 78.15 59.32
CA TYR A 21 14.17 77.67 60.28
C TYR A 21 15.58 77.82 59.74
N ARG A 22 15.85 77.35 58.50
CA ARG A 22 17.16 77.50 57.86
C ARG A 22 17.59 78.96 57.73
N ARG A 23 16.65 79.84 57.37
CA ARG A 23 16.92 81.28 57.28
C ARG A 23 17.27 81.90 58.64
N LYS A 24 16.54 81.54 59.70
CA LYS A 24 16.79 82.08 61.05
C LYS A 24 18.01 81.44 61.72
N ALA A 25 18.28 80.16 61.49
CA ALA A 25 19.48 79.48 61.99
C ALA A 25 20.78 80.03 61.35
N ALA A 26 20.70 80.59 60.14
CA ALA A 26 21.83 81.29 59.53
C ALA A 26 22.12 82.67 60.15
N LEU A 27 21.13 83.29 60.81
CA LEU A 27 21.22 84.63 61.39
C LEU A 27 21.40 84.64 62.91
N TYR A 28 20.95 83.58 63.58
CA TYR A 28 20.94 83.45 65.04
C TYR A 28 21.62 82.16 65.49
N ARG A 29 22.28 82.19 66.65
CA ARG A 29 22.88 80.99 67.27
C ARG A 29 21.80 79.98 67.68
N ASP A 30 22.17 78.71 67.74
CA ASP A 30 21.27 77.56 67.98
C ASP A 30 20.38 77.68 69.24
N ASN A 31 20.77 78.49 70.22
CA ASN A 31 20.04 78.68 71.47
C ASN A 31 19.04 79.87 71.45
N HIS A 32 18.81 80.50 70.29
CA HIS A 32 17.90 81.63 70.16
C HIS A 32 16.43 81.15 70.24
N PRO A 33 15.54 81.83 71.00
CA PRO A 33 14.18 81.37 71.27
C PRO A 33 13.35 81.08 70.01
N ASP A 34 13.52 81.86 68.94
CA ASP A 34 12.83 81.65 67.65
C ASP A 34 13.29 80.39 66.92
N VAL A 35 14.58 80.07 66.97
CA VAL A 35 15.15 78.87 66.33
C VAL A 35 14.69 77.63 67.08
N VAL A 36 14.69 77.69 68.41
CA VAL A 36 14.20 76.61 69.28
C VAL A 36 12.67 76.42 69.15
N ARG A 37 11.90 77.51 68.97
CA ARG A 37 10.45 77.44 68.71
C ARG A 37 10.19 76.75 67.38
N LEU A 38 10.82 77.22 66.30
CA LEU A 38 10.66 76.63 64.97
C LEU A 38 11.12 75.18 64.93
N ALA A 39 12.24 74.82 65.59
CA ALA A 39 12.68 73.44 65.71
C ALA A 39 11.66 72.54 66.42
N ARG A 40 11.03 73.04 67.51
CA ARG A 40 9.97 72.31 68.20
C ARG A 40 8.70 72.17 67.35
N GLU A 41 8.35 73.21 66.60
CA GLU A 41 7.17 73.25 65.74
C GLU A 41 7.35 72.34 64.52
N ILE A 42 8.54 72.33 63.91
CA ILE A 42 8.96 71.36 62.89
C ILE A 42 8.90 69.94 63.46
N LYS A 43 9.50 69.70 64.62
CA LYS A 43 9.49 68.38 65.27
C LYS A 43 8.08 67.90 65.61
N ALA A 44 7.21 68.80 66.07
CA ALA A 44 5.82 68.49 66.35
C ALA A 44 5.06 68.12 65.07
N LEU A 45 5.21 68.91 63.99
CA LEU A 45 4.62 68.59 62.69
C LEU A 45 5.21 67.30 62.10
N GLU A 46 6.51 67.04 62.23
CA GLU A 46 7.17 65.79 61.79
C GLU A 46 6.59 64.56 62.51
N THR A 47 6.25 64.71 63.79
CA THR A 47 5.63 63.66 64.61
C THR A 47 4.15 63.46 64.24
N GLU A 48 3.42 64.55 63.94
CA GLU A 48 2.01 64.55 63.54
C GLU A 48 1.80 64.03 62.10
N LEU A 49 2.72 64.33 61.19
CA LEU A 49 2.78 63.82 59.82
C LEU A 49 3.30 62.38 59.71
N GLY A 50 3.71 61.76 60.83
CA GLY A 50 4.18 60.39 60.86
C GLY A 50 5.40 60.16 59.98
N VAL A 51 6.31 61.14 59.86
CA VAL A 51 7.59 60.97 59.16
C VAL A 51 8.51 60.16 60.05
N GLN A 52 8.24 58.87 60.13
CA GLN A 52 8.99 57.88 60.90
C GLN A 52 9.91 57.14 59.93
N ALA A 53 11.22 57.34 60.11
CA ALA A 53 12.33 56.82 59.30
C ALA A 53 12.17 57.13 57.81
N ASP A 54 12.93 58.10 57.31
CA ASP A 54 12.98 58.33 55.88
C ASP A 54 13.34 57.01 55.19
N VAL A 55 12.58 56.65 54.15
CA VAL A 55 12.87 55.42 53.41
C VAL A 55 14.27 55.52 52.81
N ASP A 56 14.75 56.75 52.61
CA ASP A 56 16.10 57.08 52.17
C ASP A 56 17.15 56.81 53.28
N ASP A 57 16.88 57.10 54.56
CA ASP A 57 17.75 56.71 55.69
C ASP A 57 17.84 55.19 55.84
N LEU A 58 16.71 54.47 55.69
CA LEU A 58 16.69 53.01 55.72
C LEU A 58 17.46 52.40 54.53
N ARG A 59 17.40 53.05 53.36
CA ARG A 59 18.19 52.65 52.17
C ARG A 59 19.69 52.89 52.39
N GLU A 60 20.07 53.99 53.04
CA GLU A 60 21.47 54.29 53.37
C GLU A 60 22.03 53.25 54.37
N GLN A 61 21.26 52.92 55.41
CA GLN A 61 21.59 51.87 56.37
C GLN A 61 21.69 50.48 55.72
N LEU A 62 20.81 50.15 54.77
CA LEU A 62 20.89 48.91 53.99
C LEU A 62 22.19 48.85 53.17
N GLN A 63 22.56 49.95 52.52
CA GLN A 63 23.77 50.03 51.71
C GLN A 63 25.04 49.91 52.57
N GLU A 64 25.04 50.45 53.78
CA GLU A 64 26.13 50.27 54.74
C GLU A 64 26.21 48.82 55.25
N ALA A 65 25.08 48.21 55.61
CA ALA A 65 25.03 46.81 56.03
C ALA A 65 25.46 45.84 54.90
N GLN A 66 25.10 46.12 53.65
CA GLN A 66 25.55 45.35 52.48
C GLN A 66 27.06 45.46 52.24
N ARG A 67 27.64 46.66 52.42
CA ARG A 67 29.09 46.86 52.34
C ARG A 67 29.83 46.07 53.43
N HIS A 68 29.30 46.07 54.65
CA HIS A 68 29.86 45.31 55.76
C HIS A 68 29.76 43.80 55.53
N LEU A 69 28.64 43.31 54.96
CA LEU A 69 28.50 41.91 54.55
C LEU A 69 29.51 41.51 53.47
N ALA A 70 29.73 42.36 52.46
CA ALA A 70 30.72 42.09 51.41
C ALA A 70 32.16 42.05 51.96
N GLU A 71 32.49 42.90 52.94
CA GLU A 71 33.78 42.85 53.64
C GLU A 71 33.96 41.54 54.43
N LEU A 72 32.92 41.12 55.16
CA LEU A 72 32.94 39.87 55.93
C LEU A 72 33.03 38.63 55.04
N GLN A 73 32.34 38.62 53.89
CA GLN A 73 32.43 37.53 52.89
C GLN A 73 33.81 37.45 52.21
N GLY A 74 34.54 38.57 52.14
CA GLY A 74 35.91 38.58 51.64
C GLY A 74 36.94 37.98 52.61
N ARG A 75 36.64 37.94 53.92
CA ARG A 75 37.55 37.46 54.98
C ARG A 75 37.13 36.12 55.58
N TYR A 76 35.84 35.81 55.58
CA TYR A 76 35.27 34.63 56.23
C TYR A 76 34.45 33.80 55.26
N LYS A 77 34.38 32.48 55.50
CA LYS A 77 33.55 31.56 54.73
C LYS A 77 32.07 31.74 55.11
N ASP A 78 31.16 31.44 54.19
CA ASP A 78 29.70 31.64 54.33
C ASP A 78 29.06 31.07 55.61
N SER A 79 29.73 30.11 56.28
CA SER A 79 29.27 29.48 57.52
C SER A 79 29.74 30.17 58.82
N HIS A 80 30.50 31.27 58.75
CA HIS A 80 30.98 31.99 59.92
C HIS A 80 29.86 32.78 60.60
N HIS A 81 29.79 32.76 61.94
CA HIS A 81 28.69 33.35 62.71
C HIS A 81 28.44 34.83 62.40
N GLU A 82 29.49 35.60 62.13
CA GLU A 82 29.41 37.03 61.79
C GLU A 82 28.81 37.28 60.40
N VAL A 83 29.06 36.40 59.42
CA VAL A 83 28.44 36.49 58.09
C VAL A 83 26.95 36.22 58.19
N VAL A 84 26.56 35.19 58.96
CA VAL A 84 25.14 34.85 59.20
C VAL A 84 24.42 35.97 59.94
N ALA A 85 25.07 36.62 60.92
CA ALA A 85 24.50 37.75 61.65
C ALA A 85 24.28 38.98 60.75
N SER A 86 25.28 39.33 59.93
CA SER A 86 25.19 40.44 58.97
C SER A 86 24.14 40.17 57.89
N GLN A 87 24.02 38.93 57.42
CA GLN A 87 23.01 38.54 56.43
C GLN A 87 21.58 38.63 56.98
N ARG A 88 21.39 38.32 58.27
CA ARG A 88 20.11 38.54 58.97
C ARG A 88 19.77 40.02 59.10
N LEU A 89 20.77 40.87 59.39
CA LEU A 89 20.57 42.32 59.50
C LEU A 89 20.17 42.94 58.15
N VAL A 90 20.82 42.55 57.05
CA VAL A 90 20.44 42.98 55.69
C VAL A 90 19.02 42.53 55.35
N ALA A 91 18.65 41.29 55.67
CA ALA A 91 17.30 40.78 55.44
C ALA A 91 16.24 41.56 56.25
N GLN A 92 16.56 41.92 57.50
CA GLN A 92 15.67 42.69 58.37
C GLN A 92 15.47 44.13 57.85
N LEU A 93 16.54 44.79 57.40
CA LEU A 93 16.47 46.13 56.81
C LEU A 93 15.75 46.13 55.45
N GLN A 94 15.93 45.08 54.65
CA GLN A 94 15.23 44.94 53.38
C GLN A 94 13.72 44.73 53.58
N GLU A 95 13.34 43.97 54.61
CA GLU A 95 11.93 43.78 54.98
C GLU A 95 11.31 45.05 55.57
N SER A 96 12.04 45.82 56.39
CA SER A 96 11.54 47.09 56.91
C SER A 96 11.31 48.12 55.80
N ILE A 97 12.18 48.16 54.77
CA ILE A 97 11.97 48.99 53.56
C ILE A 97 10.76 48.51 52.77
N ARG A 98 10.54 47.20 52.65
CA ARG A 98 9.39 46.63 51.93
C ARG A 98 8.08 47.00 52.61
N VAL A 99 8.01 46.87 53.93
CA VAL A 99 6.84 47.20 54.76
C VAL A 99 6.59 48.72 54.74
N ALA A 100 7.64 49.54 54.82
CA ALA A 100 7.53 51.00 54.68
C ALA A 100 7.10 51.43 53.26
N GLY A 101 7.58 50.75 52.22
CA GLY A 101 7.20 50.97 50.83
C GLY A 101 5.76 50.55 50.51
N ALA A 102 5.25 49.48 51.14
CA ALA A 102 3.87 49.04 51.01
C ALA A 102 2.87 50.05 51.61
N SER A 103 3.27 50.76 52.67
CA SER A 103 2.46 51.83 53.28
C SER A 103 2.40 53.11 52.44
N LYS A 104 3.38 53.39 51.57
CA LYS A 104 3.37 54.54 50.63
C LYS A 104 2.47 54.33 49.40
N SER A 105 2.01 53.10 49.13
CA SER A 105 1.18 52.78 47.94
C SER A 105 -0.28 53.30 48.01
N LYS A 106 -0.71 53.87 49.14
CA LYS A 106 -2.07 54.44 49.32
C LYS A 106 -2.15 55.97 49.35
N ALA A 107 -1.07 56.69 49.06
CA ALA A 107 -1.09 58.13 48.87
C ALA A 107 -1.06 58.46 47.36
N PRO A 108 -1.85 59.44 46.87
CA PRO A 108 -1.81 59.83 45.46
C PRO A 108 -0.43 60.41 45.11
N ASN A 109 0.18 59.84 44.07
CA ASN A 109 1.46 60.28 43.51
C ASN A 109 1.35 61.71 42.97
N ASN A 110 1.76 62.71 43.76
CA ASN A 110 2.12 64.02 43.21
C ASN A 110 3.62 64.05 42.92
N ALA A 111 4.00 63.47 41.78
CA ALA A 111 5.27 63.82 41.16
C ALA A 111 5.21 65.29 40.71
N PRO A 112 6.25 66.11 40.94
CA PRO A 112 6.24 67.51 40.53
C PRO A 112 6.10 67.61 39.00
N GLN A 113 4.99 68.20 38.55
CA GLN A 113 4.67 68.40 37.14
C GLN A 113 5.50 69.60 36.60
N PRO A 114 6.26 69.45 35.49
CA PRO A 114 7.04 70.55 34.92
C PRO A 114 6.15 71.59 34.19
N ASP A 115 6.19 72.85 34.62
CA ASP A 115 5.34 73.96 34.10
C ASP A 115 5.78 74.56 32.74
N ASN A 116 6.74 73.98 32.02
CA ASN A 116 7.23 74.54 30.75
C ASN A 116 6.37 74.06 29.55
N PRO A 117 5.64 74.95 28.84
CA PRO A 117 4.73 74.56 27.75
C PRO A 117 5.43 73.92 26.55
N ALA A 118 6.69 74.28 26.24
CA ALA A 118 7.45 73.64 25.17
C ALA A 118 7.85 72.19 25.53
N TYR A 119 8.09 71.92 26.81
CA TYR A 119 8.38 70.58 27.31
C TYR A 119 7.13 69.69 27.27
N ILE A 120 5.96 70.22 27.63
CA ILE A 120 4.68 69.49 27.57
C ILE A 120 4.34 69.10 26.12
N LEU A 121 4.54 69.99 25.14
CA LEU A 121 4.31 69.64 23.74
C LEU A 121 5.26 68.52 23.26
N LEU A 122 6.52 68.58 23.66
CA LEU A 122 7.51 67.57 23.29
C LEU A 122 7.22 66.22 23.98
N ASP A 123 6.83 66.23 25.25
CA ASP A 123 6.45 65.05 26.02
C ASP A 123 5.18 64.39 25.47
N THR A 124 4.17 65.18 25.12
CA THR A 124 2.95 64.66 24.46
C THR A 124 3.26 64.04 23.11
N GLN A 125 4.12 64.65 22.29
CA GLN A 125 4.56 64.09 21.02
C GLN A 125 5.39 62.82 21.21
N LEU A 126 6.30 62.80 22.20
CA LEU A 126 7.07 61.60 22.56
C LEU A 126 6.13 60.45 22.97
N ASN A 127 5.12 60.74 23.79
CA ASN A 127 4.15 59.75 24.25
C ASN A 127 3.25 59.24 23.12
N ALA A 128 2.87 60.11 22.17
CA ALA A 128 2.15 59.72 20.96
C ALA A 128 3.00 58.78 20.09
N THR A 129 4.23 59.15 19.79
CA THR A 129 5.17 58.32 19.02
C THR A 129 5.49 57.00 19.72
N ASN A 130 5.70 57.00 21.04
CA ASN A 130 5.92 55.77 21.82
C ASN A 130 4.69 54.84 21.82
N SER A 131 3.48 55.41 21.75
CA SER A 131 2.25 54.61 21.63
C SER A 131 2.10 54.04 20.22
N GLU A 132 2.49 54.79 19.19
CA GLU A 132 2.54 54.32 17.81
C GLU A 132 3.57 53.21 17.61
N ILE A 133 4.79 53.37 18.14
CA ILE A 133 5.84 52.34 18.14
C ILE A 133 5.30 51.05 18.77
N ARG A 134 4.68 51.13 19.96
CA ARG A 134 4.09 49.95 20.63
C ARG A 134 2.99 49.30 19.80
N SER A 135 2.15 50.09 19.11
CA SER A 135 1.13 49.54 18.21
C SER A 135 1.73 48.85 16.99
N LEU A 136 2.76 49.44 16.38
CA LEU A 136 3.47 48.87 15.24
C LEU A 136 4.24 47.61 15.62
N GLU A 137 4.90 47.58 16.78
CA GLU A 137 5.56 46.38 17.32
C GLU A 137 4.54 45.25 17.52
N GLY A 138 3.35 45.56 18.07
CA GLY A 138 2.25 44.60 18.18
C GLY A 138 1.81 44.03 16.83
N LYS A 139 1.60 44.90 15.83
CA LYS A 139 1.28 44.48 14.45
C LYS A 139 2.38 43.62 13.83
N LEU A 140 3.63 43.93 14.12
CA LEU A 140 4.78 43.22 13.58
C LEU A 140 4.85 41.80 14.13
N VAL A 141 4.60 41.62 15.43
CA VAL A 141 4.46 40.30 16.05
C VAL A 141 3.29 39.52 15.43
N GLU A 142 2.12 40.15 15.29
CA GLU A 142 0.94 39.52 14.67
C GLU A 142 1.21 39.07 13.22
N LEU A 143 1.87 39.93 12.42
CA LEU A 143 2.21 39.61 11.03
C LEU A 143 3.24 38.48 10.94
N ARG A 144 4.25 38.45 11.81
CA ARG A 144 5.23 37.35 11.85
C ARG A 144 4.57 36.02 12.20
N ASP A 145 3.63 36.03 13.14
CA ASP A 145 2.87 34.83 13.50
C ASP A 145 2.02 34.34 12.32
N LYS A 146 1.34 35.25 11.62
CA LYS A 146 0.60 34.93 10.38
C LYS A 146 1.50 34.37 9.29
N ILE A 147 2.68 34.95 9.07
CA ILE A 147 3.65 34.45 8.08
C ILE A 147 4.06 33.02 8.44
N SER A 148 4.45 32.77 9.69
CA SER A 148 4.84 31.43 10.13
C SER A 148 3.70 30.42 9.98
N HIS A 149 2.47 30.84 10.32
CA HIS A 149 1.28 30.01 10.11
C HIS A 149 1.08 29.64 8.64
N TYR A 150 1.10 30.61 7.74
CA TYR A 150 0.91 30.36 6.30
C TYR A 150 2.06 29.58 5.66
N GLU A 151 3.31 29.83 6.06
CA GLU A 151 4.45 29.02 5.62
C GLU A 151 4.28 27.55 6.03
N GLY A 152 3.84 27.31 7.27
CA GLY A 152 3.51 25.97 7.74
C GLY A 152 2.37 25.31 6.95
N LEU A 153 1.35 26.07 6.54
CA LEU A 153 0.29 25.56 5.67
C LEU A 153 0.78 25.24 4.26
N ILE A 154 1.58 26.11 3.65
CA ILE A 154 2.14 25.93 2.30
C ILE A 154 3.04 24.70 2.27
N GLN A 155 3.85 24.48 3.31
CA GLN A 155 4.70 23.29 3.41
C GLN A 155 3.91 21.99 3.51
N ARG A 156 2.73 22.01 4.16
CA ARG A 156 1.86 20.83 4.31
C ARG A 156 0.91 20.61 3.13
N ALA A 157 0.66 21.64 2.32
CA ALA A 157 -0.28 21.57 1.20
C ALA A 157 0.01 20.42 0.21
N PRO A 158 1.26 20.13 -0.19
CA PRO A 158 1.56 19.01 -1.08
C PRO A 158 1.22 17.64 -0.48
N ASP A 159 1.42 17.45 0.82
CA ASP A 159 1.09 16.19 1.51
C ASP A 159 -0.43 15.98 1.56
N VAL A 160 -1.18 17.03 1.90
CA VAL A 160 -2.64 17.00 1.89
C VAL A 160 -3.18 16.73 0.49
N GLU A 161 -2.62 17.36 -0.55
CA GLU A 161 -3.01 17.11 -1.94
C GLU A 161 -2.72 15.67 -2.35
N LYS A 162 -1.55 15.14 -2.00
CA LYS A 162 -1.19 13.74 -2.28
C LYS A 162 -2.18 12.77 -1.63
N ASP A 163 -2.51 12.98 -0.36
CA ASP A 163 -3.46 12.15 0.38
C ASP A 163 -4.88 12.26 -0.19
N TYR A 164 -5.30 13.48 -0.55
CA TYR A 164 -6.58 13.71 -1.21
C TYR A 164 -6.67 13.00 -2.57
N GLN A 165 -5.62 13.07 -3.38
CA GLN A 165 -5.55 12.36 -4.66
C GLN A 165 -5.54 10.83 -4.47
N ALA A 166 -4.91 10.32 -3.41
CA ALA A 166 -5.00 8.90 -3.06
C ALA A 166 -6.44 8.50 -2.72
N LEU A 167 -7.11 9.29 -1.88
CA LEU A 167 -8.51 9.06 -1.51
C LEU A 167 -9.46 9.08 -2.72
N LEU A 168 -9.25 10.00 -3.66
CA LEU A 168 -10.03 10.06 -4.90
C LEU A 168 -9.84 8.80 -5.77
N ARG A 169 -8.61 8.31 -5.92
CA ARG A 169 -8.34 7.06 -6.65
C ARG A 169 -9.01 5.86 -5.97
N ASP A 170 -8.91 5.77 -4.65
CA ASP A 170 -9.52 4.68 -3.89
C ASP A 170 -11.05 4.71 -3.98
N TYR A 171 -11.65 5.90 -3.90
CA TYR A 171 -13.08 6.09 -4.10
C TYR A 171 -13.54 5.66 -5.50
N ALA A 172 -12.79 6.05 -6.55
CA ALA A 172 -13.10 5.64 -7.92
C ALA A 172 -13.01 4.12 -8.09
N ASN A 173 -11.97 3.48 -7.56
CA ASN A 173 -11.79 2.02 -7.58
C ASN A 173 -12.89 1.29 -6.83
N ALA A 174 -13.25 1.76 -5.63
CA ALA A 174 -14.33 1.18 -4.83
C ALA A 174 -15.69 1.28 -5.55
N THR A 175 -15.96 2.43 -6.20
CA THR A 175 -17.18 2.65 -6.97
C THR A 175 -17.25 1.73 -8.18
N ALA A 176 -16.17 1.62 -8.96
CA ALA A 176 -16.11 0.72 -10.11
C ALA A 176 -16.30 -0.75 -9.69
N LYS A 177 -15.65 -1.18 -8.61
CA LYS A 177 -15.80 -2.54 -8.07
C LYS A 177 -17.21 -2.81 -7.56
N TYR A 178 -17.83 -1.83 -6.89
CA TYR A 178 -19.22 -1.93 -6.46
C TYR A 178 -20.16 -2.11 -7.66
N GLN A 179 -19.98 -1.33 -8.72
CA GLN A 179 -20.78 -1.42 -9.94
C GLN A 179 -20.61 -2.79 -10.63
N ASP A 180 -19.38 -3.31 -10.76
CA ASP A 180 -19.10 -4.64 -11.31
C ASP A 180 -19.78 -5.76 -10.50
N ILE A 181 -19.62 -5.74 -9.17
CA ILE A 181 -20.26 -6.73 -8.29
C ILE A 181 -21.79 -6.63 -8.39
N LYS A 182 -22.34 -5.41 -8.47
CA LYS A 182 -23.78 -5.21 -8.62
C LYS A 182 -24.31 -5.71 -9.95
N ALA A 183 -23.53 -5.57 -11.03
CA ALA A 183 -23.87 -6.12 -12.34
C ALA A 183 -23.88 -7.65 -12.31
N LYS A 184 -22.81 -8.28 -11.80
CA LYS A 184 -22.71 -9.74 -11.63
C LYS A 184 -23.80 -10.31 -10.72
N GLN A 185 -24.16 -9.61 -9.65
CA GLN A 185 -25.28 -10.00 -8.79
C GLN A 185 -26.60 -10.04 -9.57
N ARG A 186 -26.86 -9.04 -10.42
CA ARG A 186 -28.07 -9.01 -11.26
C ARG A 186 -28.07 -10.14 -12.28
N GLU A 187 -26.95 -10.37 -12.95
CA GLU A 187 -26.78 -11.47 -13.90
C GLU A 187 -27.02 -12.84 -13.22
N ALA A 188 -26.37 -13.10 -12.09
CA ALA A 188 -26.57 -14.31 -11.31
C ALA A 188 -28.02 -14.48 -10.84
N ALA A 189 -28.69 -13.39 -10.47
CA ALA A 189 -30.12 -13.43 -10.12
C ALA A 189 -30.99 -13.78 -11.32
N VAL A 190 -30.69 -13.27 -12.51
CA VAL A 190 -31.39 -13.64 -13.76
C VAL A 190 -31.15 -15.11 -14.10
N SER A 191 -29.91 -15.58 -14.09
CA SER A 191 -29.57 -16.98 -14.36
C SER A 191 -30.24 -17.93 -13.37
N LYS A 192 -30.26 -17.58 -12.09
CA LYS A 192 -30.98 -18.34 -11.06
C LYS A 192 -32.49 -18.41 -11.34
N ASN A 193 -33.11 -17.30 -11.72
CA ASN A 193 -34.54 -17.31 -12.09
C ASN A 193 -34.79 -18.17 -13.34
N LEU A 194 -33.93 -18.11 -14.35
CA LEU A 194 -34.04 -18.95 -15.56
C LEU A 194 -33.92 -20.45 -15.24
N GLU A 195 -33.01 -20.82 -14.34
CA GLU A 195 -32.86 -22.19 -13.86
C GLU A 195 -34.10 -22.64 -13.05
N GLN A 196 -34.59 -21.79 -12.13
CA GLN A 196 -35.79 -22.06 -11.34
C GLN A 196 -37.06 -22.21 -12.21
N GLU A 197 -37.22 -21.36 -13.21
CA GLU A 197 -38.31 -21.45 -14.18
C GLU A 197 -38.11 -22.56 -15.23
N GLN A 198 -37.00 -23.32 -15.16
CA GLN A 198 -36.64 -24.38 -16.10
C GLN A 198 -36.62 -23.90 -17.57
N LYS A 199 -36.34 -22.62 -17.80
CA LYS A 199 -36.21 -21.99 -19.13
C LYS A 199 -34.81 -22.09 -19.72
N GLY A 200 -33.89 -22.81 -19.06
CA GLY A 200 -32.59 -23.14 -19.62
C GLY A 200 -32.67 -24.19 -20.73
N GLU A 201 -31.69 -24.21 -21.63
CA GLU A 201 -31.57 -25.25 -22.66
C GLU A 201 -31.39 -26.61 -21.99
N ARG A 202 -32.43 -27.45 -22.03
CA ARG A 202 -32.38 -28.82 -21.55
C ARG A 202 -32.08 -29.74 -22.72
N PHE A 203 -30.95 -30.43 -22.68
CA PHE A 203 -30.71 -31.57 -23.56
C PHE A 203 -31.67 -32.69 -23.16
N THR A 204 -32.74 -32.87 -23.94
CA THR A 204 -33.62 -34.03 -23.83
C THR A 204 -33.10 -35.14 -24.72
N LEU A 205 -32.95 -36.34 -24.18
CA LEU A 205 -32.63 -37.52 -24.97
C LEU A 205 -33.84 -37.88 -25.83
N ILE A 206 -33.81 -37.52 -27.11
CA ILE A 206 -34.87 -37.86 -28.08
C ILE A 206 -34.72 -39.32 -28.51
N GLU A 207 -33.49 -39.73 -28.84
CA GLU A 207 -33.22 -41.08 -29.33
C GLU A 207 -31.88 -41.60 -28.78
N PRO A 208 -31.85 -42.80 -28.16
CA PRO A 208 -30.60 -43.43 -27.73
C PRO A 208 -29.79 -43.95 -28.93
N PRO A 209 -28.46 -44.10 -28.80
CA PRO A 209 -27.63 -44.62 -29.89
C PRO A 209 -27.99 -46.07 -30.23
N ALA A 210 -28.27 -46.34 -31.50
CA ALA A 210 -28.52 -47.70 -31.99
C ALA A 210 -27.21 -48.49 -32.14
N LEU A 211 -27.25 -49.77 -31.77
CA LEU A 211 -26.16 -50.71 -32.02
C LEU A 211 -26.12 -51.06 -33.52
N PRO A 212 -24.96 -50.99 -34.19
CA PRO A 212 -24.87 -51.36 -35.60
C PRO A 212 -25.10 -52.87 -35.77
N LEU A 213 -26.06 -53.23 -36.62
CA LEU A 213 -26.35 -54.62 -36.98
C LEU A 213 -25.30 -55.21 -37.92
N ASP A 214 -24.66 -54.36 -38.72
CA ASP A 214 -23.65 -54.74 -39.70
C ASP A 214 -22.27 -54.17 -39.34
N PRO A 215 -21.19 -54.92 -39.57
CA PRO A 215 -19.84 -54.44 -39.36
C PRO A 215 -19.50 -53.33 -40.35
N VAL A 216 -19.07 -52.17 -39.85
CA VAL A 216 -18.66 -51.01 -40.66
C VAL A 216 -17.36 -51.29 -41.44
N SER A 217 -16.46 -52.07 -40.87
CA SER A 217 -15.20 -52.47 -41.50
C SER A 217 -14.64 -53.77 -40.91
N PRO A 218 -13.85 -54.55 -41.66
CA PRO A 218 -13.57 -54.47 -43.10
C PRO A 218 -14.63 -55.17 -43.98
N ASN A 219 -14.71 -54.83 -45.27
CA ASN A 219 -15.63 -55.45 -46.24
C ASN A 219 -15.18 -56.89 -46.60
N ARG A 220 -15.56 -57.85 -45.75
CA ARG A 220 -15.16 -59.27 -45.83
C ARG A 220 -15.41 -59.93 -47.22
N PRO A 221 -16.55 -59.76 -47.90
CA PRO A 221 -16.75 -60.38 -49.23
C PRO A 221 -15.82 -59.81 -50.31
N ALA A 222 -15.47 -58.52 -50.24
CA ALA A 222 -14.52 -57.92 -51.19
C ALA A 222 -13.11 -58.52 -51.03
N ILE A 223 -12.68 -58.77 -49.79
CA ILE A 223 -11.39 -59.42 -49.50
C ILE A 223 -11.36 -60.84 -50.06
N LEU A 224 -12.43 -61.63 -49.88
CA LEU A 224 -12.52 -62.98 -50.42
C LEU A 224 -12.48 -62.99 -51.95
N PHE A 225 -13.23 -62.09 -52.59
CA PHE A 225 -13.23 -61.97 -54.05
C PHE A 225 -11.85 -61.60 -54.59
N LEU A 226 -11.23 -60.58 -54.01
CA LEU A 226 -9.89 -60.14 -54.42
C LEU A 226 -8.83 -61.23 -54.18
N GLY A 227 -8.90 -61.91 -53.03
CA GLY A 227 -8.02 -63.03 -52.72
C GLY A 227 -8.15 -64.18 -53.72
N PHE A 228 -9.38 -64.52 -54.13
CA PHE A 228 -9.62 -65.53 -55.17
C PHE A 228 -9.03 -65.12 -56.53
N VAL A 229 -9.27 -63.88 -56.96
CA VAL A 229 -8.74 -63.37 -58.23
C VAL A 229 -7.21 -63.35 -58.22
N LEU A 230 -6.59 -62.90 -57.12
CA LEU A 230 -5.14 -62.90 -56.98
C LEU A 230 -4.56 -64.31 -56.94
N ALA A 231 -5.21 -65.26 -56.26
CA ALA A 231 -4.76 -66.65 -56.21
C ALA A 231 -4.83 -67.31 -57.60
N ALA A 232 -5.94 -67.11 -58.34
CA ALA A 232 -6.08 -67.61 -59.70
C ALA A 232 -5.04 -66.98 -60.65
N GLY A 233 -4.85 -65.67 -60.56
CA GLY A 233 -3.84 -64.95 -61.34
C GLY A 233 -2.42 -65.41 -61.03
N ALA A 234 -2.08 -65.57 -59.75
CA ALA A 234 -0.78 -66.06 -59.31
C ALA A 234 -0.54 -67.52 -59.74
N GLY A 235 -1.56 -68.38 -59.66
CA GLY A 235 -1.47 -69.78 -60.09
C GLY A 235 -1.25 -69.91 -61.60
N LEU A 236 -2.02 -69.19 -62.40
CA LEU A 236 -1.83 -69.13 -63.85
C LEU A 236 -0.47 -68.53 -64.22
N GLY A 237 -0.09 -67.42 -63.58
CA GLY A 237 1.21 -66.78 -63.78
C GLY A 237 2.37 -67.73 -63.46
N PHE A 238 2.29 -68.46 -62.34
CA PHE A 238 3.29 -69.45 -61.97
C PHE A 238 3.38 -70.60 -62.97
N ALA A 239 2.25 -71.10 -63.46
CA ALA A 239 2.22 -72.14 -64.49
C ALA A 239 2.88 -71.67 -65.80
N LEU A 240 2.56 -70.45 -66.25
CA LEU A 240 3.15 -69.87 -67.46
C LEU A 240 4.65 -69.63 -67.32
N VAL A 241 5.10 -69.11 -66.18
CA VAL A 241 6.54 -68.91 -65.92
C VAL A 241 7.27 -70.26 -65.88
N LYS A 242 6.68 -71.26 -65.22
CA LYS A 242 7.26 -72.60 -65.17
C LYS A 242 7.38 -73.22 -66.56
N GLU A 243 6.34 -73.08 -67.39
CA GLU A 243 6.34 -73.56 -68.78
C GLU A 243 7.40 -72.82 -69.62
N ALA A 244 7.47 -71.49 -69.51
CA ALA A 244 8.46 -70.70 -70.25
C ALA A 244 9.91 -71.00 -69.84
N MET A 245 10.13 -71.50 -68.62
CA MET A 245 11.44 -71.97 -68.13
C MET A 245 11.73 -73.43 -68.50
N ASP A 246 10.74 -74.19 -68.99
CA ASP A 246 10.95 -75.56 -69.44
C ASP A 246 11.48 -75.56 -70.88
N GLY A 247 12.74 -75.98 -71.03
CA GLY A 247 13.39 -76.12 -72.34
C GLY A 247 13.25 -77.51 -72.96
N SER A 248 12.42 -78.37 -72.38
CA SER A 248 12.25 -79.76 -72.82
C SER A 248 11.41 -79.83 -74.10
N VAL A 249 11.87 -80.62 -75.07
CA VAL A 249 11.13 -80.85 -76.32
C VAL A 249 10.13 -81.98 -76.10
N HIS A 250 8.84 -81.68 -76.16
CA HIS A 250 7.78 -82.62 -75.79
C HIS A 250 7.15 -83.35 -76.98
N GLY A 251 7.51 -82.99 -78.22
CA GLY A 251 6.92 -83.61 -79.39
C GLY A 251 7.68 -83.46 -80.70
N VAL A 252 7.28 -84.31 -81.65
CA VAL A 252 7.85 -84.40 -83.01
C VAL A 252 7.76 -83.05 -83.75
N ARG A 253 6.66 -82.31 -83.55
CA ARG A 253 6.43 -80.99 -84.17
C ARG A 253 7.38 -79.93 -83.65
N GLU A 254 7.60 -79.91 -82.34
CA GLU A 254 8.51 -78.98 -81.68
C GLU A 254 9.96 -79.28 -82.07
N LEU A 255 10.34 -80.56 -82.11
CA LEU A 255 11.66 -80.98 -82.59
C LEU A 255 11.91 -80.58 -84.06
N THR A 256 10.89 -80.72 -84.92
CA THR A 256 10.96 -80.31 -86.34
C THR A 256 11.12 -78.79 -86.47
N ALA A 257 10.42 -78.01 -85.64
CA ALA A 257 10.51 -76.56 -85.62
C ALA A 257 11.91 -76.07 -85.17
N VAL A 258 12.54 -76.77 -84.21
CA VAL A 258 13.89 -76.44 -83.73
C VAL A 258 14.98 -76.89 -84.71
N MET A 259 14.87 -78.11 -85.27
CA MET A 259 15.93 -78.69 -86.13
C MET A 259 15.78 -78.38 -87.62
N GLY A 260 14.63 -77.90 -88.08
CA GLY A 260 14.36 -77.52 -89.48
C GLY A 260 14.15 -78.69 -90.46
N ALA A 261 14.15 -79.94 -89.98
CA ALA A 261 13.94 -81.13 -90.79
C ALA A 261 13.01 -82.13 -90.09
N ALA A 262 12.19 -82.84 -90.87
CA ALA A 262 11.28 -83.84 -90.34
C ALA A 262 12.05 -85.10 -89.87
N PRO A 263 11.74 -85.65 -88.70
CA PRO A 263 12.40 -86.87 -88.21
C PRO A 263 11.99 -88.09 -89.05
N LEU A 264 12.95 -88.98 -89.29
CA LEU A 264 12.77 -90.15 -90.16
C LEU A 264 11.83 -91.21 -89.56
N VAL A 265 11.87 -91.40 -88.24
CA VAL A 265 11.03 -92.34 -87.49
C VAL A 265 10.74 -91.74 -86.11
N ALA A 266 9.49 -91.85 -85.65
CA ALA A 266 9.12 -91.56 -84.26
C ALA A 266 8.87 -92.89 -83.53
N ILE A 267 9.65 -93.16 -82.49
CA ILE A 267 9.47 -94.34 -81.65
C ILE A 267 8.55 -93.92 -80.49
N PRO A 268 7.40 -94.58 -80.28
CA PRO A 268 6.55 -94.27 -79.14
C PRO A 268 7.29 -94.60 -77.84
N TYR A 269 7.20 -93.69 -76.87
CA TYR A 269 7.73 -93.94 -75.54
C TYR A 269 6.87 -95.00 -74.85
N ILE A 270 7.50 -96.10 -74.42
CA ILE A 270 6.85 -97.16 -73.65
C ILE A 270 7.20 -96.93 -72.19
N GLU A 271 6.20 -96.66 -71.36
CA GLU A 271 6.38 -96.40 -69.94
C GLU A 271 6.94 -97.64 -69.21
N ASN A 272 7.96 -97.44 -68.37
CA ASN A 272 8.46 -98.49 -67.50
C ASN A 272 7.70 -98.50 -66.15
N ALA A 273 7.81 -99.59 -65.41
CA ALA A 273 7.21 -99.70 -64.07
C ALA A 273 7.68 -98.58 -63.10
N GLN A 274 8.89 -98.04 -63.31
CA GLN A 274 9.41 -96.89 -62.55
C GLN A 274 8.71 -95.58 -62.93
N ASP A 275 8.44 -95.35 -64.22
CA ASP A 275 7.76 -94.13 -64.71
C ASP A 275 6.31 -94.08 -64.21
N ILE A 276 5.59 -95.20 -64.28
CA ILE A 276 4.24 -95.34 -63.72
C ILE A 276 4.23 -95.03 -62.22
N GLN A 277 5.24 -95.48 -61.47
CA GLN A 277 5.34 -95.20 -60.03
C GLN A 277 5.67 -93.74 -59.75
N GLN A 278 6.51 -93.09 -60.57
CA GLN A 278 6.82 -91.67 -60.44
C GLN A 278 5.61 -90.78 -60.75
N HIS A 279 4.88 -91.05 -61.84
CA HIS A 279 3.65 -90.35 -62.17
C HIS A 279 2.58 -90.53 -61.08
N ARG A 280 2.43 -91.74 -60.55
CA ARG A 280 1.50 -92.01 -59.44
C ARG A 280 1.88 -91.25 -58.18
N ARG A 281 3.18 -91.17 -57.83
CA ARG A 281 3.67 -90.37 -56.71
C ARG A 281 3.44 -88.88 -56.94
N ALA A 282 3.77 -88.35 -58.12
CA ALA A 282 3.55 -86.95 -58.45
C ALA A 282 2.07 -86.56 -58.37
N TRP A 283 1.18 -87.42 -58.87
CA TRP A 283 -0.28 -87.23 -58.79
C TRP A 283 -0.79 -87.34 -57.35
N GLN A 284 -0.26 -88.26 -56.54
CA GLN A 284 -0.59 -88.34 -55.11
C GLN A 284 -0.13 -87.10 -54.35
N ILE A 285 1.06 -86.57 -54.64
CA ILE A 285 1.58 -85.35 -54.01
C ILE A 285 0.74 -84.14 -54.42
N SER A 286 0.38 -84.01 -55.70
CA SER A 286 -0.49 -82.90 -56.14
C SER A 286 -1.89 -83.00 -55.54
N MET A 287 -2.45 -84.20 -55.43
CA MET A 287 -3.73 -84.43 -54.77
C MET A 287 -3.66 -84.12 -53.26
N ALA A 288 -2.60 -84.54 -52.59
CA ALA A 288 -2.36 -84.23 -51.18
C ALA A 288 -2.19 -82.72 -50.95
N ALA A 289 -1.43 -82.03 -51.81
CA ALA A 289 -1.25 -80.58 -51.76
C ALA A 289 -2.56 -79.81 -52.03
N GLY A 290 -3.40 -80.30 -52.95
CA GLY A 290 -4.73 -79.74 -53.19
C GLY A 290 -5.66 -79.90 -51.98
N LEU A 291 -5.64 -81.07 -51.34
CA LEU A 291 -6.43 -81.33 -50.13
C LEU A 291 -5.98 -80.48 -48.94
N THR A 292 -4.67 -80.32 -48.73
CA THR A 292 -4.15 -79.47 -47.64
C THR A 292 -4.47 -78.00 -47.87
N ALA A 293 -4.34 -77.49 -49.11
CA ALA A 293 -4.74 -76.13 -49.46
C ALA A 293 -6.24 -75.90 -49.26
N GLY A 294 -7.09 -76.86 -49.65
CA GLY A 294 -8.53 -76.81 -49.43
C GLY A 294 -8.90 -76.80 -47.95
N ALA A 295 -8.25 -77.62 -47.12
CA ALA A 295 -8.46 -77.65 -45.68
C ALA A 295 -8.05 -76.33 -45.00
N LEU A 296 -6.92 -75.75 -45.40
CA LEU A 296 -6.48 -74.42 -44.92
C LEU A 296 -7.44 -73.31 -45.33
N PHE A 297 -7.98 -73.37 -46.56
CA PHE A 297 -8.98 -72.42 -47.02
C PHE A 297 -10.29 -72.50 -46.21
N LEU A 298 -10.77 -73.72 -45.93
CA LEU A 298 -11.94 -73.93 -45.09
C LEU A 298 -11.72 -73.47 -43.64
N PHE A 299 -10.52 -73.74 -43.09
CA PHE A 299 -10.13 -73.24 -41.78
C PHE A 299 -10.11 -71.71 -41.73
N TYR A 300 -9.55 -71.06 -42.76
CA TYR A 300 -9.54 -69.61 -42.89
C TYR A 300 -10.98 -69.04 -42.95
N LEU A 301 -11.85 -69.65 -43.75
CA LEU A 301 -13.27 -69.25 -43.82
C LEU A 301 -13.99 -69.38 -42.48
N HIS A 302 -13.76 -70.48 -41.75
CA HIS A 302 -14.38 -70.73 -40.45
C HIS A 302 -14.01 -69.66 -39.41
N PHE A 303 -12.73 -69.31 -39.30
CA PHE A 303 -12.24 -68.37 -38.29
C PHE A 303 -12.40 -66.89 -38.67
N PHE A 304 -12.19 -66.53 -39.94
CA PHE A 304 -12.10 -65.12 -40.35
C PHE A 304 -13.37 -64.57 -41.01
N TYR A 305 -14.21 -65.41 -41.64
CA TYR A 305 -15.43 -64.94 -42.31
C TYR A 305 -16.66 -65.15 -41.42
N LYS A 306 -17.08 -66.41 -41.28
CA LYS A 306 -18.20 -66.86 -40.45
C LYS A 306 -17.95 -68.33 -40.08
N PRO A 307 -18.37 -68.79 -38.88
CA PRO A 307 -18.36 -70.20 -38.55
C PRO A 307 -19.09 -70.99 -39.64
N LEU A 308 -18.54 -72.14 -40.03
CA LEU A 308 -19.08 -72.98 -41.10
C LEU A 308 -20.55 -73.37 -40.84
N ASP A 309 -20.92 -73.51 -39.57
CA ASP A 309 -22.29 -73.81 -39.14
C ASP A 309 -23.25 -72.68 -39.55
N VAL A 310 -22.86 -71.42 -39.32
CA VAL A 310 -23.67 -70.25 -39.69
C VAL A 310 -23.74 -70.09 -41.21
N LEU A 311 -22.63 -70.35 -41.91
CA LEU A 311 -22.59 -70.29 -43.36
C LEU A 311 -23.51 -71.34 -44.00
N TYR A 312 -23.51 -72.57 -43.47
CA TYR A 312 -24.41 -73.65 -43.88
C TYR A 312 -25.88 -73.21 -43.74
N PHE A 313 -26.28 -72.70 -42.58
CA PHE A 313 -27.65 -72.21 -42.36
C PHE A 313 -28.02 -71.07 -43.31
N VAL A 314 -27.13 -70.11 -43.54
CA VAL A 314 -27.39 -68.98 -44.47
C VAL A 314 -27.58 -69.49 -45.91
N ILE A 315 -26.77 -70.45 -46.34
CA ILE A 315 -26.85 -71.04 -47.69
C ILE A 315 -28.15 -71.83 -47.84
N VAL A 316 -28.48 -72.69 -46.87
CA VAL A 316 -29.73 -73.48 -46.86
C VAL A 316 -30.97 -72.57 -46.89
N ASN A 317 -30.98 -71.51 -46.08
CA ASN A 317 -32.09 -70.57 -46.02
C ASN A 317 -32.23 -69.77 -47.32
N LYS A 318 -31.11 -69.44 -47.99
CA LYS A 318 -31.11 -68.72 -49.27
C LYS A 318 -31.46 -69.60 -50.47
N LEU A 319 -31.19 -70.89 -50.38
CA LEU A 319 -31.59 -71.91 -51.36
C LEU A 319 -33.03 -72.42 -51.14
N GLY A 320 -33.74 -71.92 -50.12
CA GLY A 320 -35.13 -72.30 -49.85
C GLY A 320 -35.30 -73.76 -49.44
N LEU A 321 -34.26 -74.36 -48.83
CA LEU A 321 -34.26 -75.74 -48.35
C LEU A 321 -34.68 -75.86 -46.87
N ASN A 322 -35.47 -74.91 -46.40
CA ASN A 322 -36.19 -74.96 -45.13
C ASN A 322 -37.70 -74.88 -45.39
#